data_AF-A0A0A2LRK7-F1
#
_entry.id   AF-A0A0A2LRK7-F1
#
_cell.length_a   1.000
_cell.length_b   1.000
_cell.length_c   1.000
_cell.angle_alpha   90.00
_cell.angle_beta   90.00
_cell.angle_gamma   90.00
#
_symmetry.space_group_name_H-M   'P 1'
#
loop_
_entity.id
_entity.type
_entity.pdbx_description
1 polymer ?
#
loop_
_entity_poly.entity_id
_entity_poly.type
_entity_poly.pdbx_seq_one_letter_code
_entity_poly.pdbx_strand_id
1 'polypeptide(L)'
;MTNLQTNDPIFDINEVLAQMLGTVKDTVTDNWEEVKSVANEFLNRRKERLELLAELTLTGDLPIEKLKSRLEDEKLVFEAELHAIAIISKAIAQKAANAALDVLYNAIKKIFEIKL
;
A
#
# COMPACT_ATOMS: atom_id res chain seq x y z
N MET A 1 42.27 37.32 12.13
CA MET A 1 42.05 36.55 10.90
C MET A 1 40.77 35.76 11.10
N THR A 2 39.66 36.34 10.64
CA THR A 2 38.32 35.76 10.80
C THR A 2 38.12 34.77 9.66
N ASN A 3 38.14 33.47 9.98
CA ASN A 3 37.70 32.45 9.02
C ASN A 3 36.19 32.61 8.87
N LEU A 4 35.78 33.19 7.74
CA LEU A 4 34.40 33.15 7.29
C LEU A 4 34.11 31.69 6.92
N GLN A 5 33.47 30.95 7.82
CA GLN A 5 32.79 29.71 7.46
C GLN A 5 31.71 30.08 6.45
N THR A 6 31.91 29.71 5.18
CA THR A 6 30.87 29.73 4.16
C THR A 6 29.85 28.67 4.55
N ASN A 7 28.78 29.07 5.27
CA ASN A 7 27.59 28.26 5.47
C ASN A 7 26.78 28.20 4.17
N ASP A 8 27.41 27.77 3.08
CA ASP A 8 26.66 27.40 1.88
C ASP A 8 25.86 26.15 2.24
N PRO A 9 24.54 26.12 1.99
CA PRO A 9 23.77 24.92 2.20
C PRO A 9 24.32 23.84 1.26
N ILE A 10 24.93 22.81 1.84
CA ILE A 10 25.45 21.68 1.09
C ILE A 10 24.26 20.79 0.75
N PHE A 11 24.11 20.47 -0.54
CA PHE A 11 23.17 19.42 -0.96
C PHE A 11 23.74 18.06 -0.54
N ASP A 12 23.09 17.40 0.41
CA ASP A 12 23.42 16.03 0.82
C ASP A 12 22.41 15.04 0.23
N ILE A 13 22.87 14.25 -0.75
CA ILE A 13 22.04 13.24 -1.39
C ILE A 13 21.61 12.13 -0.43
N ASN A 14 22.40 11.81 0.60
CA ASN A 14 22.04 10.77 1.56
C ASN A 14 20.88 11.21 2.45
N GLU A 15 20.87 12.48 2.87
CA GLU A 15 19.76 13.07 3.61
C GLU A 15 18.49 13.07 2.76
N VAL A 16 18.58 13.49 1.49
CA VAL A 16 17.45 13.49 0.56
C VAL A 16 16.90 12.08 0.37
N LEU A 17 17.75 11.08 0.16
CA LEU A 17 17.32 9.67 0.03
C LEU A 17 16.63 9.16 1.30
N ALA A 18 17.12 9.53 2.48
CA ALA A 18 16.47 9.17 3.75
C ALA A 18 15.09 9.81 3.89
N GLN A 19 14.94 11.09 3.52
CA GLN A 19 13.67 11.79 3.51
C GLN A 19 12.68 11.22 2.48
N MET A 20 13.17 10.86 1.28
CA MET A 20 12.38 10.16 0.26
C MET A 20 11.84 8.84 0.79
N LEU A 21 12.69 8.02 1.41
CA LEU A 21 12.28 6.75 2.01
C LEU A 21 11.24 6.94 3.13
N GLY A 22 11.45 7.94 4.00
CA GLY A 22 10.47 8.32 5.02
C GLY A 22 9.12 8.66 4.40
N THR A 23 9.12 9.50 3.37
CA THR A 23 7.91 9.90 2.64
C THR A 23 7.18 8.72 2.00
N VAL A 24 7.92 7.76 1.43
CA VAL A 24 7.33 6.52 0.90
C VAL A 24 6.63 5.74 2.01
N LYS A 25 7.33 5.52 3.14
CA LYS A 25 6.77 4.79 4.29
C LYS A 25 5.51 5.48 4.82
N ASP A 26 5.56 6.79 5.01
CA ASP A 26 4.46 7.57 5.58
C ASP A 26 3.26 7.53 4.63
N THR A 27 3.47 7.73 3.33
CA THR A 27 2.40 7.65 2.33
C THR A 27 1.73 6.27 2.33
N VAL A 28 2.51 5.18 2.38
CA VAL A 28 1.96 3.83 2.43
C VAL A 28 1.18 3.61 3.74
N THR A 29 1.71 4.09 4.87
CA THR A 29 1.09 3.94 6.19
C THR A 29 -0.21 4.72 6.30
N ASP A 30 -0.22 5.96 5.83
CA ASP A 30 -1.39 6.86 5.88
C ASP A 30 -2.55 6.36 5.02
N ASN A 31 -2.25 5.61 3.94
CA ASN A 31 -3.27 5.04 3.07
C ASN A 31 -3.58 3.56 3.39
N TRP A 32 -2.95 2.97 4.42
CA TRP A 32 -3.18 1.57 4.78
C TRP A 32 -4.62 1.28 5.19
N GLU A 33 -5.28 2.20 5.92
CA GLU A 33 -6.66 1.99 6.37
C GLU A 33 -7.65 1.84 5.21
N GLU A 34 -7.39 2.46 4.05
CA GLU A 34 -8.20 2.27 2.84
C GLU A 34 -8.13 0.83 2.33
N VAL A 35 -6.92 0.29 2.19
CA VAL A 35 -6.67 -1.10 1.78
C VAL A 35 -7.30 -2.08 2.78
N LYS A 36 -7.06 -1.84 4.06
CA LYS A 36 -7.56 -2.68 5.16
C LYS A 36 -9.09 -2.66 5.22
N SER A 37 -9.73 -1.51 5.04
CA SER A 37 -11.19 -1.40 5.04
C SER A 37 -11.80 -2.25 3.92
N VAL A 38 -11.28 -2.12 2.70
CA VAL A 38 -11.77 -2.88 1.54
C VAL A 38 -11.54 -4.39 1.72
N ALA A 39 -10.35 -4.77 2.19
CA ALA A 39 -10.04 -6.18 2.48
C ALA A 39 -10.97 -6.77 3.55
N ASN A 40 -11.25 -6.02 4.62
CA ASN A 40 -12.18 -6.44 5.67
C ASN A 40 -13.61 -6.59 5.12
N GLU A 41 -14.07 -5.67 4.28
CA GLU A 41 -15.38 -5.78 3.65
C GLU A 41 -15.49 -7.07 2.82
N PHE A 42 -14.48 -7.36 2.00
CA PHE A 42 -14.46 -8.56 1.16
C PHE A 42 -14.52 -9.85 1.99
N LEU A 43 -13.72 -9.93 3.06
CA LEU A 43 -13.75 -11.08 3.97
C LEU A 43 -15.09 -11.21 4.69
N ASN A 44 -15.66 -10.10 5.15
CA ASN A 44 -16.95 -10.10 5.85
C ASN A 44 -18.11 -10.52 4.93
N ARG A 45 -18.13 -10.06 3.67
CA ARG A 45 -19.16 -10.46 2.70
C ARG A 45 -19.10 -11.96 2.38
N ARG A 46 -17.91 -12.56 2.46
CA ARG A 46 -17.72 -14.00 2.23
C ARG A 46 -18.08 -14.87 3.43
N LYS A 47 -18.18 -14.28 4.62
CA LYS A 47 -18.41 -15.01 5.87
C LYS A 47 -19.64 -15.93 5.77
N GLU A 48 -20.79 -15.38 5.39
CA GLU A 48 -22.06 -16.14 5.30
C GLU A 48 -21.94 -17.32 4.32
N ARG A 49 -21.27 -17.10 3.20
CA ARG A 49 -21.06 -18.15 2.18
C ARG A 49 -20.16 -19.27 2.69
N LEU A 50 -19.06 -18.92 3.37
CA LEU A 50 -18.15 -19.91 3.95
C LEU A 50 -18.79 -20.67 5.12
N GLU A 51 -19.57 -19.99 5.94
CA GLU A 51 -20.35 -20.60 7.02
C GLU A 51 -21.37 -21.59 6.45
N LEU A 52 -22.09 -21.23 5.39
CA LEU A 52 -23.01 -22.14 4.71
C LEU A 52 -22.30 -23.37 4.14
N LEU A 53 -21.15 -23.20 3.47
CA LEU A 53 -20.39 -24.33 2.95
C LEU A 53 -19.92 -25.26 4.08
N ALA A 54 -19.49 -24.69 5.21
CA ALA A 54 -19.11 -25.47 6.38
C ALA A 54 -20.30 -26.23 6.97
N GLU A 55 -21.43 -25.57 7.17
CA GLU A 55 -22.65 -26.16 7.71
C GLU A 55 -23.15 -27.32 6.84
N LEU A 56 -23.28 -27.11 5.52
CA LEU A 56 -23.73 -28.15 4.60
C LEU A 56 -22.77 -29.35 4.58
N THR A 57 -21.46 -29.12 4.69
CA THR A 57 -20.51 -30.23 4.76
C THR A 57 -20.60 -30.99 6.08
N LEU A 58 -20.73 -30.30 7.21
CA LEU A 58 -20.80 -30.93 8.52
C LEU A 58 -22.10 -31.70 8.74
N THR A 59 -23.21 -31.24 8.15
CA THR A 59 -24.51 -31.91 8.19
C THR A 59 -24.64 -33.05 7.17
N GLY A 60 -23.74 -33.11 6.19
CA GLY A 60 -23.73 -34.13 5.14
C GLY A 60 -24.53 -33.76 3.88
N ASP A 61 -25.19 -32.60 3.87
CA ASP A 61 -25.93 -32.08 2.71
C ASP A 61 -25.00 -31.71 1.54
N LEU A 62 -23.73 -31.41 1.83
CA LEU A 62 -22.65 -31.26 0.86
C LEU A 62 -21.60 -32.36 1.07
N PRO A 63 -21.45 -33.33 0.14
CA PRO A 63 -20.38 -34.32 0.22
C PRO A 63 -19.00 -33.67 0.31
N ILE A 64 -18.15 -34.18 1.20
CA ILE A 64 -16.82 -33.62 1.47
C ILE A 64 -15.94 -33.61 0.21
N GLU A 65 -16.12 -34.56 -0.70
CA GLU A 65 -15.40 -34.65 -1.97
C GLU A 65 -15.76 -33.49 -2.92
N LYS A 66 -16.94 -32.88 -2.72
CA LYS A 66 -17.41 -31.71 -3.49
C LYS A 66 -17.03 -30.39 -2.83
N LEU A 67 -16.73 -30.37 -1.53
CA LEU A 67 -16.34 -29.15 -0.82
C LEU A 67 -15.15 -28.45 -1.51
N LYS A 68 -14.13 -29.21 -1.91
CA LYS A 68 -12.95 -28.64 -2.57
C LYS A 68 -13.31 -27.86 -3.84
N SER A 69 -14.15 -28.42 -4.70
CA SER A 69 -14.60 -27.74 -5.92
C SER A 69 -15.42 -26.48 -5.60
N ARG A 70 -16.23 -26.48 -4.54
CA ARG A 70 -16.93 -25.26 -4.08
C ARG A 70 -15.95 -24.20 -3.60
N LEU A 71 -14.93 -24.59 -2.84
CA LEU A 71 -13.90 -23.65 -2.39
C LEU A 71 -13.04 -23.11 -3.54
N GLU A 72 -12.85 -23.89 -4.61
CA GLU A 72 -12.21 -23.42 -5.85
C GLU A 72 -13.05 -22.34 -6.54
N ASP A 73 -14.37 -22.50 -6.63
CA ASP A 73 -15.27 -21.44 -7.11
C ASP A 73 -15.15 -20.18 -6.23
N GLU A 74 -15.18 -20.35 -4.91
CA GLU A 74 -15.03 -19.24 -3.94
C GLU A 74 -13.68 -18.54 -4.01
N LYS A 75 -12.63 -19.27 -4.42
CA LYS A 75 -11.30 -18.72 -4.64
C LYS A 75 -11.30 -17.78 -5.84
N LEU A 76 -11.95 -18.15 -6.95
CA LEU A 76 -12.00 -17.30 -8.16
C LEU A 76 -12.68 -15.96 -7.87
N VAL A 77 -13.77 -15.98 -7.09
CA VAL A 77 -14.44 -14.75 -6.63
C VAL A 77 -13.50 -13.91 -5.78
N PHE A 78 -12.80 -14.54 -4.83
CA PHE A 78 -11.85 -13.83 -3.97
C PHE A 78 -10.65 -13.27 -4.74
N GLU A 79 -10.16 -13.96 -5.77
CA GLU A 79 -9.11 -13.45 -6.65
C GLU A 79 -9.55 -12.17 -7.38
N ALA A 80 -10.79 -12.12 -7.88
CA ALA A 80 -11.35 -10.90 -8.47
C ALA A 80 -11.42 -9.74 -7.47
N GLU A 81 -11.77 -10.01 -6.22
CA GLU A 81 -11.73 -9.03 -5.13
C GLU A 81 -10.30 -8.57 -4.82
N LEU A 82 -9.33 -9.47 -4.76
CA LEU A 82 -7.92 -9.12 -4.55
C LEU A 82 -7.35 -8.26 -5.69
N HIS A 83 -7.86 -8.39 -6.91
CA HIS A 83 -7.50 -7.48 -8.00
C HIS A 83 -7.92 -6.03 -7.73
N ALA A 84 -9.05 -5.80 -7.06
CA ALA A 84 -9.44 -4.46 -6.65
C ALA A 84 -8.46 -3.87 -5.62
N ILE A 85 -8.01 -4.69 -4.65
CA ILE A 85 -6.97 -4.30 -3.69
C ILE A 85 -5.65 -3.98 -4.39
N ALA A 86 -5.28 -4.73 -5.42
CA ALA A 86 -4.06 -4.46 -6.20
C ALA A 86 -4.13 -3.10 -6.91
N ILE A 87 -5.31 -2.71 -7.43
CA ILE A 87 -5.52 -1.40 -8.05
C ILE A 87 -5.38 -0.28 -7.02
N ILE A 88 -5.99 -0.42 -5.84
CA ILE A 88 -5.86 0.56 -4.74
C ILE A 88 -4.40 0.70 -4.32
N SER A 89 -3.73 -0.44 -4.09
CA SER A 89 -2.31 -0.49 -3.73
C SER A 89 -1.42 0.18 -4.78
N LYS A 90 -1.74 0.02 -6.07
CA LYS A 90 -1.03 0.71 -7.15
C LYS A 90 -1.20 2.23 -7.08
N ALA A 91 -2.40 2.73 -6.80
CA ALA A 91 -2.64 4.16 -6.63
C ALA A 91 -1.84 4.72 -5.45
N ILE A 92 -1.76 3.99 -4.34
CA ILE A 92 -0.94 4.36 -3.17
C ILE A 92 0.55 4.41 -3.54
N ALA A 93 1.05 3.39 -4.26
CA ALA A 93 2.44 3.38 -4.73
C ALA A 93 2.76 4.57 -5.64
N GLN A 94 1.82 4.98 -6.50
CA GLN A 94 1.97 6.18 -7.34
C GLN A 94 2.01 7.46 -6.50
N LYS A 95 1.13 7.61 -5.50
CA LYS A 95 1.17 8.74 -4.56
C LYS A 95 2.53 8.81 -3.85
N ALA A 96 3.03 7.68 -3.38
CA ALA A 96 4.31 7.59 -2.67
C ALA A 96 5.50 7.97 -3.56
N ALA A 97 5.51 7.49 -4.82
CA ALA A 97 6.55 7.82 -5.78
C ALA A 97 6.58 9.33 -6.09
N ASN A 98 5.40 9.94 -6.31
CA ASN A 98 5.30 11.38 -6.55
C ASN A 98 5.78 12.18 -5.34
N ALA A 99 5.31 11.84 -4.14
CA ALA A 99 5.71 12.53 -2.92
C ALA A 99 7.22 12.41 -2.66
N ALA A 100 7.83 11.26 -2.93
CA ALA A 100 9.28 11.09 -2.84
C ALA A 100 10.03 11.97 -3.85
N LEU A 101 9.56 12.06 -5.10
CA LEU A 101 10.17 12.94 -6.10
C LEU A 101 10.01 14.43 -5.74
N ASP A 102 8.91 14.81 -5.10
CA ASP A 102 8.71 16.17 -4.58
C ASP A 102 9.76 16.53 -3.52
N VAL A 103 10.18 15.58 -2.66
CA VAL A 103 11.29 15.79 -1.71
C VAL A 103 12.57 16.19 -2.45
N LEU A 104 12.95 15.41 -3.47
CA LEU A 104 14.15 15.69 -4.27
C LEU A 104 14.04 17.05 -4.97
N TYR A 105 12.90 17.32 -5.61
CA TYR A 105 12.66 18.58 -6.30
C TYR A 105 12.79 19.78 -5.35
N ASN A 106 12.15 19.71 -4.17
CA ASN A 106 12.19 20.77 -3.18
C ASN A 106 13.59 20.98 -2.60
N ALA A 107 14.35 19.91 -2.39
CA ALA A 107 15.74 20.00 -1.96
C ALA A 107 16.61 20.75 -2.99
N ILE A 108 16.50 20.39 -4.28
CA ILE A 108 17.23 21.07 -5.36
C ILE A 108 16.81 22.54 -5.48
N LYS A 109 15.49 22.80 -5.47
CA LYS A 109 14.93 24.14 -5.57
C LYS A 109 15.43 25.06 -4.45
N LYS A 110 15.42 24.59 -3.20
CA LYS A 110 15.91 25.35 -2.04
C LYS A 110 17.37 25.79 -2.22
N ILE A 111 18.23 24.92 -2.73
CA ILE A 111 19.64 25.24 -3.00
C ILE A 111 19.77 26.24 -4.14
N PHE A 112 18.97 26.10 -5.19
CA PHE A 112 18.96 27.03 -6.33
C PHE A 112 18.55 28.45 -5.91
N GLU A 113 17.50 28.58 -5.10
CA GLU A 113 17.00 29.87 -4.60
C GLU A 113 18.00 30.58 -3.68
N ILE A 114 18.82 29.85 -2.93
CA ILE A 114 19.86 30.44 -2.05
C ILE A 114 21.07 30.95 -2.85
N LYS A 115 21.27 30.48 -4.08
CA LYS A 115 22.36 30.92 -4.96
C LYS A 115 22.03 32.17 -5.79
N LEU A 116 20.79 32.65 -5.74
CA LEU A 116 20.31 33.88 -6.39
C LEU A 116 20.40 35.08 -5.45
#